data_AF-A0A392RGB4-F1
#
_entry.id   AF-A0A392RGB4-F1
#
_cell.length_a   1.000
_cell.length_b   1.000
_cell.length_c   1.000
_cell.angle_alpha   90.00
_cell.angle_beta   90.00
_cell.angle_gamma   90.00
#
_symmetry.space_group_name_H-M   'P 1'
#
loop_
_entity.id
_entity.type
_entity.pdbx_description
1 polymer ?
#
loop_
_entity_poly.entity_id
_entity_poly.type
_entity_poly.pdbx_seq_one_letter_code
_entity_poly.pdbx_strand_id
1 'polypeptide(L)' 'GMSECYETLVREFLVNIPEDCDDPLSKEYQKVFVRGKCVEFSPTIINKALENVDESQPDIE' A
#
# COMPACT_ATOMS: atom_id res chain seq x y z
N GLY A 1 12.96 -3.88 20.89
CA GLY A 1 13.28 -2.57 20.27
C GLY A 1 12.18 -2.20 19.29
N MET A 2 12.03 -0.93 18.86
CA MET A 2 10.94 -0.57 17.92
C MET A 2 11.01 -1.32 16.57
N SER A 3 12.17 -1.88 16.22
CA SER A 3 12.41 -2.71 15.03
C SER A 3 11.47 -3.92 14.92
N GLU A 4 11.27 -4.67 16.01
CA GLU A 4 10.44 -5.89 16.02
C GLU A 4 8.96 -5.57 15.82
N CYS A 5 8.51 -4.41 16.33
CA CYS A 5 7.15 -3.92 16.16
C CYS A 5 6.87 -3.56 14.69
N TYR A 6 7.83 -2.90 14.02
CA TYR A 6 7.69 -2.56 12.60
C TYR A 6 7.76 -3.78 11.70
N GLU A 7 8.62 -4.75 11.98
CA GLU A 7 8.69 -6.00 11.20
C GLU A 7 7.35 -6.75 11.23
N THR A 8 6.72 -6.83 12.40
CA THR A 8 5.40 -7.45 12.57
C THR A 8 4.32 -6.69 11.81
N LEU A 9 4.33 -5.34 11.89
CA LEU A 9 3.38 -4.48 11.16
C LEU A 9 3.53 -4.61 9.64
N VAL A 10 4.77 -4.63 9.13
CA VAL A 10 5.04 -4.77 7.69
C VAL A 10 4.61 -6.14 7.19
N ARG A 11 4.88 -7.20 7.94
CA ARG A 11 4.38 -8.54 7.60
C ARG A 11 2.86 -8.59 7.56
N GLU A 12 2.20 -8.01 8.56
CA GLU A 12 0.75 -7.96 8.61
C GLU A 12 0.18 -7.15 7.44
N PHE A 13 0.78 -6.01 7.10
CA PHE A 13 0.43 -5.23 5.92
C PHE A 13 0.51 -6.09 4.66
N LEU A 14 1.63 -6.78 4.42
CA LEU A 14 1.85 -7.57 3.20
C LEU A 14 0.87 -8.74 3.05
N VAL A 15 0.55 -9.45 4.13
CA VAL A 15 -0.37 -10.60 4.06
C VAL A 15 -1.83 -10.21 3.97
N ASN A 16 -2.18 -8.96 4.27
CA ASN A 16 -3.56 -8.45 4.20
C ASN A 16 -3.85 -7.64 2.93
N ILE A 17 -2.94 -7.60 1.95
CA ILE A 17 -3.20 -6.95 0.66
C ILE A 17 -4.28 -7.77 -0.08
N PRO A 18 -5.45 -7.19 -0.39
CA PRO A 18 -6.51 -7.89 -1.11
C PRO A 18 -6.13 -8.12 -2.58
N GLU A 19 -6.74 -9.11 -3.24
CA GLU A 19 -6.45 -9.41 -4.65
C GLU A 19 -6.81 -8.22 -5.56
N ASP A 20 -7.93 -7.54 -5.30
CA ASP A 20 -8.40 -6.40 -6.09
C ASP A 20 -7.83 -5.05 -5.60
N CYS A 21 -6.66 -5.06 -4.94
CA CYS A 21 -6.07 -3.84 -4.39
C CYS A 21 -5.60 -2.85 -5.47
N ASP A 22 -5.30 -3.33 -6.68
CA ASP A 22 -4.87 -2.52 -7.82
C ASP A 22 -6.02 -2.08 -8.75
N ASP A 23 -7.24 -2.59 -8.54
CA ASP A 23 -8.39 -2.24 -9.38
C ASP A 23 -9.07 -0.94 -8.89
N PRO A 24 -9.07 0.15 -9.68
CA PRO A 24 -9.63 1.44 -9.27
C PRO A 24 -11.16 1.46 -9.14
N LEU A 25 -11.86 0.42 -9.62
CA LEU A 25 -13.31 0.27 -9.48
C LEU A 25 -13.68 -0.54 -8.23
N SER A 26 -12.72 -1.24 -7.64
CA SER A 26 -12.88 -2.03 -6.43
C SER A 26 -13.04 -1.14 -5.21
N LYS A 27 -13.86 -1.60 -4.26
CA LYS A 27 -14.00 -0.94 -2.96
C LYS A 27 -12.73 -1.07 -2.11
N GLU A 28 -11.91 -2.05 -2.46
CA GLU A 28 -10.67 -2.41 -1.79
C GLU A 28 -9.44 -1.77 -2.46
N TYR A 29 -9.65 -0.94 -3.49
CA TYR A 29 -8.60 -0.18 -4.14
C TYR A 29 -7.75 0.55 -3.10
N GLN A 30 -6.46 0.26 -3.11
CA GLN A 30 -5.47 0.89 -2.24
C GLN A 30 -5.78 0.80 -0.73
N LYS A 31 -6.50 -0.24 -0.29
CA LYS A 31 -6.85 -0.47 1.11
C LYS A 31 -6.24 -1.74 1.66
N VAL A 32 -5.82 -1.69 2.91
CA VAL A 32 -5.32 -2.84 3.66
C VAL A 32 -5.80 -2.77 5.11
N PHE A 33 -6.02 -3.93 5.72
CA PHE A 33 -6.39 -4.02 7.11
C PHE A 33 -5.19 -4.43 7.96
N VAL A 34 -4.78 -3.54 8.88
CA VAL A 34 -3.65 -3.77 9.79
C VAL A 34 -4.14 -3.49 11.21
N ARG A 35 -4.03 -4.47 12.10
CA ARG A 35 -4.46 -4.44 13.51
C ARG A 35 -5.92 -4.01 13.69
N GLY A 36 -6.79 -4.47 12.78
CA GLY A 36 -8.21 -4.13 12.76
C GLY A 36 -8.52 -2.71 12.30
N LYS A 37 -7.55 -1.99 11.71
CA LYS A 37 -7.74 -0.68 11.10
C LYS A 37 -7.61 -0.78 9.59
N CYS A 38 -8.57 -0.20 8.89
CA CYS A 38 -8.46 0.06 7.46
C CYS A 38 -7.46 1.21 7.25
N VAL A 39 -6.45 0.98 6.43
CA VAL A 39 -5.45 1.96 6.04
C VAL A 39 -5.49 2.10 4.53
N GLU A 40 -5.65 3.32 4.07
CA GLU A 40 -5.49 3.68 2.65
C GLU A 40 -4.02 4.04 2.40
N PHE A 41 -3.44 3.52 1.33
CA PHE A 41 -2.07 3.80 0.95
C PHE A 41 -1.98 4.41 -0.44
N SER A 42 -1.01 5.30 -0.66
CA SER A 42 -0.79 5.89 -1.98
C SER A 42 0.37 5.17 -2.67
N PRO A 43 0.18 4.60 -3.88
CA PRO A 43 1.25 4.03 -4.68
C PRO A 43 2.38 5.04 -4.91
N THR A 44 2.06 6.32 -5.09
CA THR A 44 3.04 7.41 -5.24
C THR A 44 3.96 7.52 -4.02
N ILE A 45 3.41 7.42 -2.81
CA ILE A 45 4.20 7.49 -1.58
C ILE A 45 5.10 6.26 -1.45
N ILE A 46 4.59 5.07 -1.79
CA ILE A 46 5.37 3.82 -1.77
C ILE A 46 6.50 3.87 -2.81
N ASN A 47 6.19 4.27 -4.04
CA ASN A 47 7.17 4.37 -5.13
C ASN A 47 8.29 5.34 -4.78
N LYS A 48 7.94 6.50 -4.20
CA LYS A 48 8.90 7.48 -3.69
C LYS A 48 9.78 6.90 -2.57
N ALA A 49 9.21 6.09 -1.67
CA ALA A 49 9.97 5.44 -0.60
C ALA A 49 10.90 4.33 -1.10
N LEU A 50 10.53 3.65 -2.19
CA LEU A 50 11.34 2.61 -2.84
C LEU A 50 12.41 3.16 -3.78
N GLU A 51 12.54 4.49 -3.90
CA GLU A 51 13.45 5.16 -4.85
C GLU A 51 13.23 4.74 -6.32
N ASN A 52 12.07 4.16 -6.63
CA ASN A 52 11.68 3.91 -8.00
C ASN A 52 11.44 5.28 -8.65
N VAL A 53 12.17 5.58 -9.74
CA VAL A 53 11.88 6.74 -10.59
C VAL A 53 10.40 6.68 -10.93
N ASP A 54 9.69 7.73 -10.53
CA ASP A 54 8.28 7.91 -10.83
C ASP A 54 8.14 7.89 -12.35
N GLU A 55 7.74 6.74 -12.91
CA GLU A 55 7.15 6.70 -14.24
C GLU A 55 5.80 7.38 -14.09
N SER A 56 5.83 8.72 -14.13
CA SER A 56 4.66 9.60 -14.16
C SER A 56 3.57 8.90 -14.96
N GLN A 57 2.50 8.46 -14.28
CA GLN A 57 1.34 7.91 -14.96
C GLN A 57 0.90 8.95 -15.98
N PRO A 58 0.78 8.62 -17.28
CA PRO A 58 0.34 9.61 -18.26
C PRO A 58 -1.02 10.15 -17.81
N ASP A 59 -1.13 11.47 -17.71
CA ASP A 59 -2.41 12.15 -17.62
C ASP A 59 -3.31 11.62 -18.74
N ILE A 60 -4.32 10.85 -18.37
CA ILE A 60 -5.39 10.48 -19.32
C ILE A 60 -6.26 11.72 -19.44
N GLU A 61 -5.95 12.57 -20.44
CA GLU A 61 -6.84 13.61 -20.98
C GLU A 61 -8.11 13.02 -21.60
#